data_AF-U5H074-F1
#
_entry.id   AF-U5H074-F1
#
_cell.length_a   1.000
_cell.length_b   1.000
_cell.length_c   1.000
_cell.angle_alpha   90.00
_cell.angle_beta   90.00
_cell.angle_gamma   90.00
#
_symmetry.space_group_name_H-M   'P 1'
#
loop_
_entity.id
_entity.type
_entity.pdbx_description
1 polymer ?
#
loop_
_entity_poly.entity_id
_entity_poly.type
_entity_poly.pdbx_seq_one_letter_code
_entity_poly.pdbx_strand_id
1 'polypeptide(L)'
;MSEIDQVETASIASSDSSIADLNETPAGPKGTIASPAPGSAPRPRVYFDITINENEAGRIVFELFSDVVPKTAENFRALCTGEKGTGNSGKPLHYKHSTFHRIIKRFMCQGGDFTMGNGMGGESIYGEKFEDENFELKHDQPFLLSMANAGPGTNGSQFFITTVPTPHLDGKHVVFGKVIKGRSIVRLMENAPVKSDSPTEKIVIADCGQLAEGEDDGVKPDPHADGHEDYPSDDESDVGAPNIVLKIATEIKTKGTELFQAGDFKAAQSKYLKALRYLDVHPVLPSRDYDLEQKFVALRLSLFLNSALTALKTSNPIKASDAQLAIDQATKALNLDGDADKQEMRTPLSDADKAKCLYRRALGKAAIKEEAGAVKDLEEARALVKGDKAIEAELEKTKLKIKAKKEAERKKFGKLFA
;
A
#
# COMPACT_ATOMS: atom_id res chain seq x y z
N MET A 1 -24.40 -5.83 17.67
CA MET A 1 -23.97 -4.45 17.39
C MET A 1 -24.65 -3.55 18.40
N SER A 2 -23.90 -2.64 19.03
CA SER A 2 -24.45 -1.60 19.91
C SER A 2 -25.44 -0.72 19.16
N GLU A 3 -26.37 -0.06 19.87
CA GLU A 3 -27.25 0.93 19.23
C GLU A 3 -26.39 2.06 18.64
N ILE A 4 -25.26 2.37 19.30
CA ILE A 4 -24.23 3.29 18.81
C ILE A 4 -23.59 2.86 17.47
N ASP A 5 -23.35 1.57 17.24
CA ASP A 5 -22.80 1.04 15.97
C ASP A 5 -23.91 0.87 14.89
N GLN A 6 -25.17 0.66 15.29
CA GLN A 6 -26.31 0.55 14.36
C GLN A 6 -26.65 1.91 13.71
N VAL A 7 -26.49 3.01 14.45
CA VAL A 7 -26.61 4.37 13.92
C VAL A 7 -25.52 4.65 12.89
N GLU A 8 -24.34 4.04 12.97
CA GLU A 8 -23.27 4.22 11.98
C GLU A 8 -23.56 3.45 10.68
N THR A 9 -24.11 2.23 10.77
CA THR A 9 -24.61 1.53 9.56
C THR A 9 -25.73 2.27 8.83
N ALA A 10 -26.51 3.11 9.54
CA ALA A 10 -27.53 3.97 8.96
C ALA A 10 -27.01 5.38 8.57
N SER A 11 -26.04 5.93 9.30
CA SER A 11 -25.38 7.22 9.03
C SER A 11 -24.43 7.15 7.83
N ILE A 12 -23.95 5.95 7.49
CA ILE A 12 -23.27 5.69 6.22
C ILE A 12 -24.17 6.06 5.02
N ALA A 13 -25.50 6.12 5.18
CA ALA A 13 -26.44 6.39 4.09
C ALA A 13 -26.83 7.87 3.89
N SER A 14 -26.31 8.85 4.65
CA SER A 14 -26.89 10.22 4.63
C SER A 14 -25.95 11.43 4.71
N SER A 15 -24.65 11.29 4.41
CA SER A 15 -23.78 12.48 4.24
C SER A 15 -23.24 12.56 2.83
N ASP A 16 -24.12 12.90 1.90
CA ASP A 16 -23.75 13.22 0.53
C ASP A 16 -24.51 14.49 0.11
N SER A 17 -23.78 15.59 -0.07
CA SER A 17 -24.02 16.62 -1.09
C SER A 17 -23.18 17.88 -0.83
N SER A 18 -22.57 18.35 -1.91
CA SER A 18 -21.94 19.66 -2.13
C SER A 18 -20.47 19.84 -1.70
N ILE A 19 -19.57 19.34 -2.55
CA ILE A 19 -18.35 20.09 -2.89
C ILE A 19 -18.45 20.38 -4.39
N ALA A 20 -18.91 21.59 -4.72
CA ALA A 20 -18.91 22.11 -6.08
C ALA A 20 -17.55 22.73 -6.39
N ASP A 21 -17.07 22.46 -7.61
CA ASP A 21 -16.06 23.14 -8.42
C ASP A 21 -15.12 24.11 -7.70
N LEU A 22 -13.93 23.63 -7.34
CA LEU A 22 -12.79 24.47 -7.04
C LEU A 22 -11.75 24.30 -8.15
N ASN A 23 -11.59 25.38 -8.90
CA ASN A 23 -10.70 25.54 -10.05
C ASN A 23 -9.27 25.05 -9.76
N GLU A 24 -8.75 24.29 -10.72
CA GLU A 24 -7.37 23.87 -10.82
C GLU A 24 -6.44 25.08 -10.97
N THR A 25 -5.49 25.23 -10.05
CA THR A 25 -4.25 25.97 -10.32
C THR A 25 -3.13 24.94 -10.51
N PRO A 26 -2.34 25.01 -11.60
CA PRO A 26 -1.38 23.97 -11.93
C PRO A 26 -0.20 23.98 -10.96
N ALA A 27 0.11 22.81 -10.41
CA ALA A 27 1.36 22.53 -9.74
C ALA A 27 2.54 22.61 -10.73
N GLY A 28 3.70 23.07 -10.26
CA GLY A 28 4.93 23.17 -11.05
C GLY A 28 5.40 21.82 -11.62
N PRO A 29 6.26 21.84 -12.66
CA PRO A 29 6.51 20.67 -13.50
C PRO A 29 7.26 19.57 -12.73
N LYS A 30 6.60 18.43 -12.51
CA LYS A 30 7.28 17.14 -12.32
C LYS A 30 8.03 16.87 -13.64
N GLY A 31 9.33 16.57 -13.57
CA GLY A 31 10.15 16.25 -14.75
C GLY A 31 9.64 14.98 -15.43
N THR A 32 8.69 15.13 -16.35
CA THR A 32 8.08 13.99 -17.04
C THR A 32 8.94 13.62 -18.24
N ILE A 33 9.40 12.36 -18.30
CA ILE A 33 9.97 11.77 -19.51
C ILE A 33 9.00 12.01 -20.67
N ALA A 34 9.41 12.81 -21.64
CA ALA A 34 8.56 13.26 -22.72
C ALA A 34 8.04 12.08 -23.55
N SER A 35 6.80 12.22 -24.01
CA SER A 35 6.24 11.35 -25.04
C SER A 35 7.05 11.46 -26.33
N PRO A 36 7.09 10.40 -27.15
CA PRO A 36 7.77 10.44 -28.45
C PRO A 36 7.27 11.62 -29.30
N ALA A 37 8.15 12.22 -30.10
CA ALA A 37 7.79 13.32 -30.98
C ALA A 37 6.70 12.91 -31.99
N PRO A 38 5.77 13.82 -32.39
CA PRO A 38 4.74 13.49 -33.38
C PRO A 38 5.35 12.93 -34.67
N GLY A 39 4.91 11.74 -35.09
CA GLY A 39 5.39 11.04 -36.29
C GLY A 39 6.54 10.05 -36.07
N SER A 40 7.03 9.88 -34.83
CA SER A 40 7.96 8.81 -34.47
C SER A 40 7.24 7.46 -34.28
N ALA A 41 7.97 6.36 -34.46
CA ALA A 41 7.43 5.02 -34.22
C ALA A 41 7.05 4.85 -32.73
N PRO A 42 5.95 4.14 -32.42
CA PRO A 42 5.54 3.93 -31.04
C PRO A 42 6.60 3.13 -30.27
N ARG A 43 6.82 3.52 -29.01
CA ARG A 43 7.70 2.80 -28.09
C ARG A 43 7.19 1.37 -27.85
N PRO A 44 8.04 0.33 -27.93
CA PRO A 44 7.64 -1.03 -27.63
C PRO A 44 7.07 -1.17 -26.22
N ARG A 45 6.01 -1.97 -26.10
CA ARG A 45 5.43 -2.36 -24.82
C ARG A 45 5.74 -3.83 -24.55
N VAL A 46 6.24 -4.13 -23.37
CA VAL A 46 6.52 -5.51 -22.93
C VAL A 46 5.91 -5.75 -21.56
N TYR A 47 5.71 -7.01 -21.20
CA TYR A 47 5.08 -7.36 -19.92
C TYR A 47 5.85 -8.45 -19.18
N PHE A 48 5.67 -8.45 -17.86
CA PHE A 48 6.00 -9.56 -16.96
C PHE A 48 4.75 -9.99 -16.19
N ASP A 49 4.44 -11.28 -16.23
CA ASP A 49 3.52 -11.90 -15.28
C ASP A 49 4.31 -12.39 -14.07
N ILE A 50 4.00 -11.83 -12.90
CA ILE A 50 4.74 -12.08 -11.66
C ILE A 50 4.03 -13.11 -10.81
N THR A 51 4.80 -14.05 -10.25
CA THR A 51 4.36 -14.92 -9.17
C THR A 51 5.20 -14.71 -7.93
N ILE A 52 4.57 -14.82 -6.75
CA ILE A 52 5.23 -14.79 -5.44
C ILE A 52 4.89 -16.10 -4.73
N ASN A 53 5.90 -16.91 -4.43
CA ASN A 53 5.73 -18.26 -3.90
C ASN A 53 4.70 -19.08 -4.71
N GLU A 54 4.82 -19.04 -6.04
CA GLU A 54 3.96 -19.74 -7.01
C GLU A 54 2.51 -19.23 -7.12
N ASN A 55 2.13 -18.22 -6.33
CA ASN A 55 0.83 -17.56 -6.47
C ASN A 55 0.92 -16.42 -7.47
N GLU A 56 -0.06 -16.30 -8.37
CA GLU A 56 -0.18 -15.15 -9.28
C GLU A 56 -0.28 -13.85 -8.48
N ALA A 57 0.69 -12.96 -8.67
CA ALA A 57 0.67 -11.62 -8.07
C ALA A 57 0.02 -10.61 -9.03
N GLY A 58 0.29 -10.72 -10.33
CA GLY A 58 -0.28 -9.85 -11.35
C GLY A 58 0.71 -9.54 -12.47
N ARG A 59 0.32 -8.64 -13.36
CA ARG A 59 1.10 -8.24 -14.53
C ARG A 59 1.71 -6.85 -14.37
N ILE A 60 2.96 -6.71 -14.76
CA ILE A 60 3.66 -5.43 -14.93
C ILE A 60 3.83 -5.18 -16.42
N VAL A 61 3.46 -4.00 -16.89
CA VAL A 61 3.67 -3.58 -18.29
C VAL A 61 4.63 -2.42 -18.33
N PHE A 62 5.61 -2.51 -19.21
CA PHE A 62 6.66 -1.54 -19.42
C PHE A 62 6.53 -0.88 -20.78
N GLU A 63 6.86 0.40 -20.85
CA GLU A 63 7.19 1.11 -22.08
C GLU A 63 8.72 1.22 -22.19
N LEU A 64 9.29 0.86 -23.35
CA LEU A 64 10.73 0.90 -23.60
C LEU A 64 11.10 2.13 -24.43
N PHE A 65 12.13 2.87 -24.01
CA PHE A 65 12.58 4.11 -24.65
C PHE A 65 13.45 3.85 -25.89
N SER A 66 12.92 3.12 -26.87
CA SER A 66 13.63 2.72 -28.10
C SER A 66 14.06 3.89 -29.00
N ASP A 67 13.45 5.05 -28.81
CA ASP A 67 13.80 6.31 -29.46
C ASP A 67 15.03 6.99 -28.84
N VAL A 68 15.36 6.68 -27.58
CA VAL A 68 16.51 7.25 -26.84
C VAL A 68 17.67 6.26 -26.75
N VAL A 69 17.35 4.99 -26.48
CA VAL A 69 18.32 3.89 -26.28
C VAL A 69 17.90 2.63 -27.04
N PRO A 70 17.90 2.67 -28.40
CA PRO A 70 17.41 1.58 -29.24
C PRO A 70 18.09 0.23 -28.98
N LYS A 71 19.41 0.18 -28.74
CA LYS A 71 20.10 -1.09 -28.50
C LYS A 71 19.71 -1.70 -27.16
N THR A 72 19.60 -0.87 -26.12
CA THR A 72 19.23 -1.29 -24.77
C THR A 72 17.77 -1.75 -24.73
N ALA A 73 16.87 -0.99 -25.36
CA ALA A 73 15.47 -1.36 -25.51
C ALA A 73 15.28 -2.67 -26.28
N GLU A 74 16.00 -2.86 -27.40
CA GLU A 74 15.92 -4.08 -28.20
C GLU A 74 16.45 -5.31 -27.44
N ASN A 75 17.52 -5.14 -26.65
CA ASN A 75 18.03 -6.21 -25.77
C ASN A 75 16.95 -6.68 -24.80
N PHE A 76 16.33 -5.76 -24.07
CA PHE A 76 15.31 -6.12 -23.10
C PHE A 76 14.06 -6.70 -23.76
N ARG A 77 13.61 -6.13 -24.88
CA ARG A 77 12.45 -6.61 -25.64
C ARG A 77 12.65 -8.04 -26.12
N ALA A 78 13.79 -8.32 -26.75
CA ALA A 78 14.11 -9.66 -27.25
C ALA A 78 14.27 -10.69 -26.12
N LEU A 79 14.81 -10.28 -24.96
CA LEU A 79 14.84 -11.11 -23.76
C LEU A 79 13.45 -11.33 -23.15
N CYS A 80 12.48 -10.45 -23.39
CA CYS A 80 11.08 -10.71 -23.02
C CYS A 80 10.41 -11.72 -23.96
N THR A 81 10.74 -11.73 -25.25
CA THR A 81 10.12 -12.64 -26.23
C THR A 81 10.81 -14.00 -26.34
N GLY A 82 12.09 -14.08 -25.97
CA GLY A 82 12.91 -15.28 -26.12
C GLY A 82 13.30 -15.59 -27.58
N GLU A 83 13.09 -14.66 -28.51
CA GLU A 83 13.20 -14.91 -29.96
C GLU A 83 14.64 -15.18 -30.44
N LYS A 84 15.65 -14.82 -29.64
CA LYS A 84 17.07 -14.97 -30.00
C LYS A 84 17.65 -16.34 -29.66
N GLY A 85 16.82 -17.28 -29.20
CA GLY A 85 17.23 -18.67 -28.97
C GLY A 85 18.11 -18.85 -27.74
N THR A 86 19.20 -19.61 -27.88
CA THR A 86 20.09 -19.99 -26.78
C THR A 86 21.36 -19.13 -26.79
N GLY A 87 21.72 -18.59 -25.63
CA GLY A 87 22.93 -17.78 -25.43
C GLY A 87 24.19 -18.63 -25.25
N ASN A 88 25.33 -17.96 -25.07
CA ASN A 88 26.65 -18.59 -24.92
C ASN A 88 26.76 -19.41 -23.63
N SER A 89 25.95 -19.11 -22.62
CA SER A 89 25.85 -19.90 -21.38
C SER A 89 25.10 -21.23 -21.55
N GLY A 90 24.55 -21.50 -22.75
CA GLY A 90 23.71 -22.66 -23.01
C GLY A 90 22.29 -22.55 -22.45
N LYS A 91 21.91 -21.36 -21.96
CA LYS A 91 20.56 -21.04 -21.48
C LYS A 91 19.76 -20.26 -22.53
N PRO A 92 18.42 -20.39 -22.57
CA PRO A 92 17.60 -19.53 -23.40
C PRO A 92 17.81 -18.05 -23.05
N LEU A 93 17.93 -17.20 -24.08
CA LEU A 93 17.95 -15.74 -23.94
C LEU A 93 16.53 -15.23 -23.66
N HIS A 94 16.00 -15.55 -22.46
CA HIS A 94 14.60 -15.34 -22.12
C HIS A 94 14.42 -15.07 -20.62
N TYR A 95 13.66 -14.05 -20.26
CA TYR A 95 13.36 -13.72 -18.86
C TYR A 95 12.34 -14.66 -18.21
N LYS A 96 11.59 -15.44 -18.99
CA LYS A 96 10.63 -16.40 -18.44
C LYS A 96 11.34 -17.35 -17.46
N HIS A 97 10.79 -17.45 -16.26
CA HIS A 97 11.32 -18.16 -15.09
C HIS A 97 12.55 -17.55 -14.40
N SER A 98 13.01 -16.37 -14.83
CA SER A 98 14.03 -15.61 -14.09
C SER A 98 13.44 -15.01 -12.80
N THR A 99 14.29 -14.83 -11.80
CA THR A 99 13.91 -14.32 -10.47
C THR A 99 14.31 -12.87 -10.26
N PHE A 100 13.54 -12.18 -9.42
CA PHE A 100 14.03 -10.98 -8.73
C PHE A 100 14.90 -11.45 -7.56
N HIS A 101 16.22 -11.38 -7.74
CA HIS A 101 17.19 -11.95 -6.81
C HIS A 101 17.69 -10.93 -5.78
N ARG A 102 17.44 -9.62 -5.99
CA ARG A 102 17.86 -8.57 -5.07
C ARG A 102 16.81 -7.46 -5.00
N ILE A 103 16.31 -7.17 -3.81
CA ILE A 103 15.30 -6.14 -3.54
C ILE A 103 15.77 -5.30 -2.34
N ILE A 104 15.78 -3.98 -2.52
CA ILE A 104 16.08 -3.04 -1.46
C ILE A 104 14.92 -2.05 -1.39
N LYS A 105 14.19 -2.10 -0.27
CA LYS A 105 13.06 -1.22 -0.02
C LYS A 105 13.50 0.25 -0.04
N ARG A 106 12.70 1.10 -0.68
CA ARG A 106 13.00 2.52 -0.96
C ARG A 106 14.27 2.70 -1.79
N PHE A 107 14.52 1.78 -2.71
CA PHE A 107 15.58 1.90 -3.68
C PHE A 107 15.18 1.26 -5.01
N MET A 108 15.17 -0.08 -5.09
CA MET A 108 14.90 -0.79 -6.35
C MET A 108 14.57 -2.28 -6.17
N CYS A 109 13.99 -2.88 -7.20
CA CYS A 109 13.83 -4.33 -7.38
C CYS A 109 14.65 -4.80 -8.59
N GLN A 110 15.64 -5.67 -8.38
CA GLN A 110 16.58 -6.14 -9.40
C GLN A 110 16.35 -7.61 -9.78
N GLY A 111 16.41 -7.87 -11.08
CA GLY A 111 16.21 -9.19 -11.69
C GLY A 111 17.03 -9.37 -12.97
N GLY A 112 16.67 -10.37 -13.77
CA GLY A 112 17.22 -10.57 -15.11
C GLY A 112 18.48 -11.44 -15.20
N ASP A 113 18.93 -12.03 -14.08
CA ASP A 113 19.91 -13.12 -14.11
C ASP A 113 19.19 -14.44 -14.39
N PHE A 114 19.00 -14.77 -15.66
CA PHE A 114 18.36 -16.03 -16.08
C PHE A 114 19.34 -17.22 -16.16
N THR A 115 20.64 -17.00 -15.93
CA THR A 115 21.64 -18.08 -16.04
C THR A 115 21.97 -18.71 -14.69
N MET A 116 22.21 -17.89 -13.66
CA MET A 116 22.54 -18.33 -12.29
C MET A 116 21.47 -17.97 -11.26
N GLY A 117 20.64 -16.96 -11.52
CA GLY A 117 19.55 -16.54 -10.64
C GLY A 117 19.99 -15.90 -9.33
N ASN A 118 21.25 -15.45 -9.22
CA ASN A 118 21.84 -14.95 -7.98
C ASN A 118 22.59 -13.61 -8.13
N GLY A 119 22.55 -13.00 -9.31
CA GLY A 119 23.18 -11.72 -9.62
C GLY A 119 24.59 -11.85 -10.20
N MET A 120 25.15 -13.05 -10.28
CA MET A 120 26.49 -13.29 -10.86
C MET A 120 26.44 -13.64 -12.36
N GLY A 121 25.24 -13.85 -12.91
CA GLY A 121 25.04 -14.27 -14.30
C GLY A 121 24.36 -13.25 -15.20
N GLY A 122 23.68 -13.78 -16.20
CA GLY A 122 23.06 -13.03 -17.29
C GLY A 122 24.00 -12.74 -18.47
N GLU A 123 23.43 -12.67 -19.66
CA GLU A 123 24.11 -12.28 -20.91
C GLU A 123 23.13 -11.54 -21.82
N SER A 124 23.63 -10.67 -22.70
CA SER A 124 22.80 -9.90 -23.62
C SER A 124 22.51 -10.67 -24.91
N ILE A 125 21.60 -10.17 -25.73
CA ILE A 125 21.39 -10.69 -27.09
C ILE A 125 22.55 -10.43 -28.06
N TYR A 126 23.52 -9.61 -27.65
CA TYR A 126 24.69 -9.23 -28.44
C TYR A 126 25.98 -9.96 -28.02
N GLY A 127 25.88 -10.87 -27.03
CA GLY A 127 27.02 -11.52 -26.38
C GLY A 127 26.98 -11.32 -24.86
N GLU A 128 28.09 -11.63 -24.18
CA GLU A 128 28.13 -11.58 -22.71
C GLU A 128 27.79 -10.19 -22.15
N LYS A 129 28.36 -9.13 -22.75
CA LYS A 129 28.18 -7.74 -22.36
C LYS A 129 28.04 -6.81 -23.57
N PHE A 130 27.45 -5.63 -23.36
CA PHE A 130 27.42 -4.52 -24.32
C PHE A 130 27.61 -3.16 -23.64
N GLU A 131 28.01 -2.16 -24.43
CA GLU A 131 28.36 -0.81 -23.99
C GLU A 131 27.18 -0.03 -23.39
N ASP A 132 27.48 1.00 -22.59
CA ASP A 132 26.48 1.99 -22.17
C ASP A 132 26.07 2.85 -23.37
N GLU A 133 24.78 2.90 -23.69
CA GLU A 133 24.31 3.58 -24.91
C GLU A 133 24.33 5.11 -24.77
N ASN A 134 23.71 5.65 -23.71
CA ASN A 134 23.86 7.03 -23.25
C ASN A 134 23.28 7.20 -21.82
N PHE A 135 23.38 8.41 -21.27
CA PHE A 135 22.86 8.78 -19.93
C PHE A 135 22.04 10.08 -19.95
N GLU A 136 21.29 10.30 -21.05
CA GLU A 136 20.44 11.48 -21.21
C GLU A 136 19.35 11.52 -20.13
N LEU A 137 18.67 10.39 -19.94
CA LEU A 137 17.62 10.23 -18.95
C LEU A 137 18.20 10.09 -17.53
N LYS A 138 17.49 10.64 -16.55
CA LYS A 138 17.85 10.61 -15.12
C LYS A 138 16.94 9.68 -14.34
N HIS A 139 17.42 9.24 -13.18
CA HIS A 139 16.64 8.44 -12.25
C HIS A 139 15.84 9.35 -11.30
N ASP A 140 15.00 10.21 -11.84
CA ASP A 140 14.31 11.30 -11.11
C ASP A 140 12.92 10.93 -10.56
N GLN A 141 12.43 9.72 -10.85
CA GLN A 141 11.13 9.23 -10.43
C GLN A 141 11.14 7.72 -10.14
N PRO A 142 10.17 7.20 -9.36
CA PRO A 142 10.00 5.76 -9.20
C PRO A 142 9.55 5.10 -10.52
N PHE A 143 9.65 3.77 -10.55
CA PHE A 143 9.19 2.91 -11.64
C PHE A 143 9.91 3.08 -12.97
N LEU A 144 11.13 3.61 -12.93
CA LEU A 144 12.03 3.59 -14.09
C LEU A 144 12.72 2.23 -14.19
N LEU A 145 12.89 1.77 -15.42
CA LEU A 145 13.60 0.56 -15.78
C LEU A 145 15.02 0.94 -16.23
N SER A 146 16.03 0.35 -15.60
CA SER A 146 17.43 0.71 -15.81
C SER A 146 18.36 -0.50 -15.76
N MET A 147 19.46 -0.46 -16.50
CA MET A 147 20.39 -1.59 -16.63
C MET A 147 21.25 -1.74 -15.37
N ALA A 148 21.33 -2.96 -14.84
CA ALA A 148 22.36 -3.31 -13.87
C ALA A 148 23.68 -3.63 -14.60
N ASN A 149 24.79 -3.18 -14.05
CA ASN A 149 26.13 -3.41 -14.59
C ASN A 149 27.16 -3.62 -13.46
N ALA A 150 28.36 -4.05 -13.82
CA ALA A 150 29.52 -4.23 -12.93
C ALA A 150 30.61 -3.17 -13.19
N GLY A 151 30.20 -1.99 -13.67
CA GLY A 151 31.08 -0.93 -14.16
C GLY A 151 30.76 -0.50 -15.60
N PRO A 152 31.44 0.53 -16.12
CA PRO A 152 31.17 1.07 -17.45
C PRO A 152 31.23 0.01 -18.55
N GLY A 153 30.25 0.02 -19.45
CA GLY A 153 30.20 -0.86 -20.63
C GLY A 153 29.95 -2.36 -20.33
N THR A 154 29.42 -2.69 -19.15
CA THR A 154 29.18 -4.09 -18.74
C THR A 154 27.69 -4.44 -18.62
N ASN A 155 26.86 -3.89 -19.52
CA ASN A 155 25.44 -4.21 -19.57
C ASN A 155 25.25 -5.64 -20.08
N GLY A 156 24.40 -6.43 -19.42
CA GLY A 156 24.07 -7.80 -19.83
C GLY A 156 22.55 -7.97 -19.98
N SER A 157 21.97 -8.85 -19.18
CA SER A 157 20.51 -9.01 -19.07
C SER A 157 19.92 -8.50 -17.76
N GLN A 158 20.76 -8.21 -16.76
CA GLN A 158 20.26 -7.77 -15.46
C GLN A 158 19.74 -6.33 -15.54
N PHE A 159 18.62 -6.09 -14.85
CA PHE A 159 17.94 -4.81 -14.79
C PHE A 159 17.43 -4.56 -13.39
N PHE A 160 17.07 -3.32 -13.10
CA PHE A 160 16.31 -2.98 -11.92
C PHE A 160 15.17 -2.01 -12.24
N ILE A 161 14.12 -2.09 -11.42
CA ILE A 161 13.00 -1.16 -11.39
C ILE A 161 13.18 -0.26 -10.17
N THR A 162 13.29 1.06 -10.37
CA THR A 162 13.39 2.01 -9.25
C THR A 162 12.08 2.06 -8.47
N THR A 163 12.14 2.33 -7.17
CA THR A 163 10.94 2.51 -6.32
C THR A 163 10.89 3.89 -5.66
N VAL A 164 11.93 4.69 -5.87
CA VAL A 164 12.07 6.11 -5.50
C VAL A 164 12.99 6.77 -6.54
N PRO A 165 13.12 8.11 -6.57
CA PRO A 165 14.21 8.77 -7.30
C PRO A 165 15.59 8.31 -6.80
N THR A 166 16.51 7.97 -7.70
CA THR A 166 17.85 7.46 -7.39
C THR A 166 18.96 8.22 -8.13
N PRO A 167 19.12 9.54 -7.94
CA PRO A 167 20.05 10.37 -8.71
C PRO A 167 21.54 9.97 -8.56
N HIS A 168 21.89 9.23 -7.51
CA HIS A 168 23.25 8.69 -7.33
C HIS A 168 23.64 7.62 -8.37
N LEU A 169 22.67 7.11 -9.15
CA LEU A 169 22.86 6.18 -10.27
C LEU A 169 22.99 6.90 -11.62
N ASP A 170 22.77 8.22 -11.68
CA ASP A 170 22.87 9.00 -12.91
C ASP A 170 24.29 8.96 -13.48
N GLY A 171 24.39 8.78 -14.80
CA GLY A 171 25.68 8.65 -15.48
C GLY A 171 26.39 7.31 -15.27
N LYS A 172 25.76 6.35 -14.57
CA LYS A 172 26.32 5.03 -14.27
C LYS A 172 25.47 3.87 -14.78
N HIS A 173 24.15 4.06 -14.84
CA HIS A 173 23.20 3.05 -15.29
C HIS A 173 22.31 3.65 -16.38
N VAL A 174 22.11 2.90 -17.47
CA VAL A 174 21.30 3.33 -18.61
C VAL A 174 19.82 3.16 -18.25
N VAL A 175 19.08 4.27 -18.14
CA VAL A 175 17.61 4.26 -18.05
C VAL A 175 17.04 3.98 -19.45
N PHE A 176 16.19 2.96 -19.57
CA PHE A 176 15.71 2.48 -20.86
C PHE A 176 14.22 2.17 -20.94
N GLY A 177 13.47 2.40 -19.87
CA GLY A 177 12.02 2.28 -19.89
C GLY A 177 11.36 2.73 -18.61
N LYS A 178 10.05 2.53 -18.51
CA LYS A 178 9.27 2.76 -17.29
C LYS A 178 8.09 1.80 -17.19
N VAL A 179 7.60 1.58 -15.99
CA VAL A 179 6.34 0.87 -15.74
C VAL A 179 5.17 1.77 -16.10
N ILE A 180 4.26 1.27 -16.94
CA ILE A 180 3.02 1.94 -17.32
C ILE A 180 1.77 1.28 -16.74
N LYS A 181 1.86 0.00 -16.32
CA LYS A 181 0.82 -0.72 -15.56
C LYS A 181 1.45 -1.65 -14.54
N GLY A 182 0.74 -1.92 -13.44
CA GLY A 182 1.20 -2.84 -12.39
C GLY A 182 2.17 -2.22 -11.38
N ARG A 183 2.10 -0.90 -11.14
CA ARG A 183 2.90 -0.21 -10.10
C ARG A 183 2.70 -0.83 -8.72
N SER A 184 1.47 -1.23 -8.39
CA SER A 184 1.16 -1.95 -7.14
C SER A 184 1.88 -3.29 -7.01
N ILE A 185 2.15 -3.99 -8.12
CA ILE A 185 2.93 -5.25 -8.12
C ILE A 185 4.40 -4.95 -7.83
N VAL A 186 4.97 -3.87 -8.37
CA VAL A 186 6.32 -3.42 -8.02
C VAL A 186 6.41 -3.07 -6.53
N ARG A 187 5.41 -2.36 -5.99
CA ARG A 187 5.34 -2.07 -4.55
C ARG A 187 5.16 -3.32 -3.71
N LEU A 188 4.42 -4.31 -4.19
CA LEU A 188 4.28 -5.60 -3.52
C LEU A 188 5.64 -6.32 -3.43
N MET A 189 6.39 -6.38 -4.54
CA MET A 189 7.75 -6.94 -4.56
C MET A 189 8.69 -6.18 -3.64
N GLU A 190 8.68 -4.84 -3.69
CA GLU A 190 9.51 -3.97 -2.83
C GLU A 190 9.30 -4.22 -1.33
N ASN A 191 8.07 -4.53 -0.93
CA ASN A 191 7.71 -4.77 0.47
C ASN A 191 7.86 -6.23 0.90
N ALA A 192 8.30 -7.13 0.01
CA ALA A 192 8.57 -8.52 0.37
C ALA A 192 9.66 -8.59 1.45
N PRO A 193 9.58 -9.53 2.41
CA PRO A 193 10.64 -9.70 3.40
C PRO A 193 11.95 -10.12 2.72
N VAL A 194 13.08 -9.55 3.17
CA VAL A 194 14.41 -9.82 2.60
C VAL A 194 15.41 -10.29 3.65
N LYS A 195 16.39 -11.09 3.23
CA LYS A 195 17.57 -11.48 3.98
C LYS A 195 18.80 -11.14 3.14
N SER A 196 19.62 -10.20 3.60
CA SER A 196 20.80 -9.70 2.85
C SER A 196 20.43 -9.26 1.43
N ASP A 197 19.42 -8.39 1.32
CA ASP A 197 18.80 -7.91 0.08
C ASP A 197 18.13 -8.98 -0.80
N SER A 198 18.27 -10.27 -0.50
CA SER A 198 17.57 -11.33 -1.24
C SER A 198 16.17 -11.53 -0.68
N PRO A 199 15.10 -11.53 -1.50
CA PRO A 199 13.75 -11.80 -1.00
C PRO A 199 13.67 -13.21 -0.41
N THR A 200 13.01 -13.35 0.74
CA THR A 200 12.76 -14.66 1.36
C THR A 200 11.66 -15.43 0.64
N GLU A 201 10.82 -14.72 -0.09
CA GLU A 201 9.79 -15.26 -0.95
C GLU A 201 10.32 -15.38 -2.38
N LYS A 202 9.91 -16.43 -3.09
CA LYS A 202 10.37 -16.67 -4.46
C LYS A 202 9.55 -15.80 -5.42
N ILE A 203 10.14 -14.71 -5.88
CA ILE A 203 9.53 -13.76 -6.82
C ILE A 203 10.05 -14.08 -8.24
N VAL A 204 9.16 -14.53 -9.12
CA VAL A 204 9.50 -15.09 -10.44
C VAL A 204 8.71 -14.38 -11.54
N ILE A 205 9.39 -14.11 -12.65
CA ILE A 205 8.76 -13.76 -13.93
C ILE A 205 8.19 -15.07 -14.50
N ALA A 206 6.91 -15.35 -14.22
CA ALA A 206 6.25 -16.59 -14.63
C ALA A 206 6.05 -16.65 -16.14
N ASP A 207 5.71 -15.50 -16.74
CA ASP A 207 5.66 -15.33 -18.19
C ASP A 207 6.09 -13.92 -18.58
N CYS A 208 6.52 -13.75 -19.82
CA CYS A 208 6.89 -12.45 -20.37
C CYS A 208 6.74 -12.42 -21.89
N GLY A 209 6.64 -11.21 -22.44
CA GLY A 209 6.49 -11.03 -23.88
C GLY A 209 6.38 -9.58 -24.30
N GLN A 210 6.11 -9.38 -25.59
CA GLN A 210 5.84 -8.09 -26.18
C GLN A 210 4.34 -7.98 -26.49
N LEU A 211 3.76 -6.80 -26.22
CA LEU A 211 2.39 -6.46 -26.60
C LEU A 211 2.41 -5.76 -27.95
N ALA A 212 1.53 -6.16 -28.86
CA ALA A 212 1.31 -5.46 -30.12
C ALA A 212 0.66 -4.08 -29.89
N GLU A 213 0.76 -3.20 -30.87
CA GLU A 213 0.06 -1.92 -30.84
C GLU A 213 -1.45 -2.15 -30.80
N GLY A 214 -2.15 -1.47 -29.88
CA GLY A 214 -3.59 -1.65 -29.67
C GLY A 214 -3.98 -2.95 -28.96
N GLU A 215 -3.04 -3.85 -28.67
CA GLU A 215 -3.31 -5.03 -27.84
C GLU A 215 -3.66 -4.61 -26.41
N ASP A 216 -4.64 -5.30 -25.84
CA ASP A 216 -5.00 -5.22 -24.44
C ASP A 216 -3.79 -5.53 -23.55
N ASP A 217 -3.64 -4.78 -22.46
CA ASP A 217 -2.48 -4.98 -21.60
C ASP A 217 -2.53 -6.30 -20.82
N GLY A 218 -3.68 -6.98 -20.78
CA GLY A 218 -3.92 -8.21 -20.05
C GLY A 218 -3.87 -8.03 -18.53
N VAL A 219 -3.90 -6.79 -18.04
CA VAL A 219 -3.94 -6.47 -16.62
C VAL A 219 -5.36 -6.73 -16.14
N LYS A 220 -5.53 -7.73 -15.27
CA LYS A 220 -6.83 -8.06 -14.69
C LYS A 220 -7.38 -6.83 -13.95
N PRO A 221 -8.64 -6.42 -14.19
CA PRO A 221 -9.27 -5.35 -13.44
C PRO A 221 -9.24 -5.67 -11.93
N ASP A 222 -8.81 -4.72 -11.11
CA ASP A 222 -8.92 -4.84 -9.65
C ASP A 222 -10.39 -4.61 -9.26
N PRO A 223 -11.11 -5.61 -8.72
CA PRO A 223 -12.49 -5.43 -8.26
C PRO A 223 -12.59 -4.42 -7.11
N HIS A 224 -11.47 -4.11 -6.46
CA HIS A 224 -11.36 -3.13 -5.39
C HIS A 224 -10.80 -1.80 -5.87
N ALA A 225 -10.65 -1.56 -7.18
CA ALA A 225 -10.12 -0.31 -7.69
C ALA A 225 -10.90 0.89 -7.14
N ASP A 226 -10.17 1.90 -6.70
CA ASP A 226 -10.70 3.17 -6.17
C ASP A 226 -10.25 4.38 -7.01
N GLY A 227 -9.51 4.15 -8.10
CA GLY A 227 -9.00 5.20 -8.99
C GLY A 227 -7.67 5.83 -8.56
N HIS A 228 -7.10 5.43 -7.42
CA HIS A 228 -5.89 6.04 -6.87
C HIS A 228 -4.76 5.04 -6.65
N GLU A 229 -3.53 5.51 -6.60
CA GLU A 229 -2.37 4.65 -6.31
C GLU A 229 -2.30 4.28 -4.82
N ASP A 230 -1.70 3.13 -4.48
CA ASP A 230 -1.64 2.65 -3.09
C ASP A 230 -0.81 3.55 -2.15
N TYR A 231 0.14 4.28 -2.73
CA TYR A 231 1.00 5.26 -2.07
C TYR A 231 0.79 6.64 -2.71
N PRO A 232 0.52 7.69 -1.91
CA PRO A 232 0.24 9.03 -2.44
C PRO A 232 1.38 9.60 -3.31
N SER A 233 2.63 9.24 -3.04
CA SER A 233 3.79 9.67 -3.83
C SER A 233 3.76 9.20 -5.28
N ASP A 234 3.02 8.13 -5.55
CA ASP A 234 2.92 7.49 -6.86
C ASP A 234 1.69 7.97 -7.64
N ASP A 235 0.76 8.66 -6.96
CA ASP A 235 -0.46 9.17 -7.56
C ASP A 235 -0.15 10.36 -8.48
N GLU A 236 -0.84 10.39 -9.62
CA GLU A 236 -0.65 11.43 -10.63
C GLU A 236 -1.28 12.77 -10.22
N SER A 237 -2.21 12.74 -9.26
CA SER A 237 -2.84 13.92 -8.67
C SER A 237 -1.83 14.80 -7.91
N ASP A 238 -2.17 16.08 -7.74
CA ASP A 238 -1.38 16.98 -6.88
C ASP A 238 -1.64 16.71 -5.40
N VAL A 239 -1.01 15.66 -4.88
CA VAL A 239 -1.06 15.31 -3.46
C VAL A 239 -0.38 16.36 -2.56
N GLY A 240 0.33 17.34 -3.13
CA GLY A 240 0.82 18.51 -2.41
C GLY A 240 -0.28 19.49 -2.01
N ALA A 241 -1.45 19.42 -2.66
CA ALA A 241 -2.62 20.22 -2.31
C ALA A 241 -3.51 19.48 -1.29
N PRO A 242 -3.71 20.02 -0.06
CA PRO A 242 -4.54 19.38 0.96
C PRO A 242 -5.98 19.07 0.52
N ASN A 243 -6.59 19.95 -0.28
CA ASN A 243 -7.96 19.76 -0.79
C ASN A 243 -8.07 18.55 -1.72
N ILE A 244 -7.05 18.31 -2.55
CA ILE A 244 -6.98 17.15 -3.44
C ILE A 244 -6.84 15.88 -2.60
N VAL A 245 -5.94 15.89 -1.61
CA VAL A 245 -5.76 14.77 -0.68
C VAL A 245 -7.05 14.46 0.09
N LEU A 246 -7.79 15.47 0.54
CA LEU A 246 -9.06 15.28 1.24
C LEU A 246 -10.10 14.61 0.34
N LYS A 247 -10.20 15.05 -0.92
CA LYS A 247 -11.10 14.44 -1.92
C LYS A 247 -10.76 12.97 -2.15
N ILE A 248 -9.49 12.68 -2.47
CA ILE A 248 -9.00 11.32 -2.72
C ILE A 248 -9.24 10.41 -1.51
N ALA A 249 -8.88 10.85 -0.31
CA ALA A 249 -9.09 10.07 0.90
C ALA A 249 -10.58 9.79 1.17
N THR A 250 -11.47 10.71 0.78
CA THR A 250 -12.92 10.52 0.87
C THR A 250 -13.41 9.47 -0.14
N GLU A 251 -12.96 9.53 -1.39
CA GLU A 251 -13.29 8.54 -2.44
C GLU A 251 -12.82 7.12 -2.03
N ILE A 252 -11.58 7.01 -1.52
CA ILE A 252 -11.04 5.75 -1.00
C ILE A 252 -11.85 5.26 0.22
N LYS A 253 -12.25 6.15 1.13
CA LYS A 253 -13.12 5.80 2.28
C LYS A 253 -14.46 5.25 1.79
N THR A 254 -15.08 5.89 0.79
CA THR A 254 -16.34 5.44 0.20
C THR A 254 -16.19 4.01 -0.31
N LYS A 255 -15.12 3.73 -1.06
CA LYS A 255 -14.85 2.37 -1.53
C LYS A 255 -14.65 1.38 -0.38
N GLY A 256 -13.92 1.77 0.66
CA GLY A 256 -13.77 0.95 1.88
C GLY A 256 -15.11 0.64 2.56
N THR A 257 -16.04 1.59 2.52
CA THR A 257 -17.38 1.47 3.11
C THR A 257 -18.25 0.51 2.31
N GLU A 258 -18.22 0.60 0.98
CA GLU A 258 -18.88 -0.38 0.10
C GLU A 258 -18.39 -1.81 0.36
N LEU A 259 -17.07 -2.00 0.45
CA LEU A 259 -16.47 -3.31 0.71
C LEU A 259 -16.85 -3.85 2.09
N PHE A 260 -16.90 -2.96 3.09
CA PHE A 260 -17.35 -3.33 4.44
C PHE A 260 -18.80 -3.82 4.43
N GLN A 261 -19.69 -3.11 3.72
CA GLN A 261 -21.09 -3.49 3.57
C GLN A 261 -21.26 -4.80 2.81
N ALA A 262 -20.40 -5.06 1.82
CA ALA A 262 -20.35 -6.34 1.10
C ALA A 262 -19.77 -7.50 1.95
N GLY A 263 -19.28 -7.22 3.15
CA GLY A 263 -18.69 -8.22 4.05
C GLY A 263 -17.22 -8.54 3.78
N ASP A 264 -16.57 -7.85 2.82
CA ASP A 264 -15.13 -7.97 2.58
C ASP A 264 -14.36 -7.04 3.53
N PHE A 265 -14.29 -7.47 4.80
CA PHE A 265 -13.62 -6.70 5.84
C PHE A 265 -12.11 -6.55 5.57
N LYS A 266 -11.47 -7.50 4.90
CA LYS A 266 -10.03 -7.42 4.61
C LYS A 266 -9.75 -6.35 3.56
N ALA A 267 -10.52 -6.32 2.47
CA ALA A 267 -10.38 -5.28 1.45
C ALA A 267 -10.78 -3.91 1.99
N ALA A 268 -11.87 -3.83 2.77
CA ALA A 268 -12.28 -2.59 3.45
C ALA A 268 -11.18 -2.03 4.35
N GLN A 269 -10.55 -2.88 5.17
CA GLN A 269 -9.45 -2.48 6.05
C GLN A 269 -8.28 -1.88 5.26
N SER A 270 -7.91 -2.50 4.13
CA SER A 270 -6.86 -1.99 3.24
C SER A 270 -7.18 -0.59 2.71
N LYS A 271 -8.45 -0.32 2.35
CA LYS A 271 -8.89 1.01 1.90
C LYS A 271 -8.86 2.06 3.00
N TYR A 272 -9.33 1.75 4.20
CA TYR A 272 -9.26 2.72 5.30
C TYR A 272 -7.81 3.08 5.67
N LEU A 273 -6.91 2.09 5.70
CA LEU A 273 -5.48 2.35 5.92
C LEU A 273 -4.86 3.16 4.76
N LYS A 274 -5.29 2.92 3.51
CA LYS A 274 -4.87 3.70 2.35
C LYS A 274 -5.31 5.16 2.47
N ALA A 275 -6.58 5.42 2.76
CA ALA A 275 -7.09 6.78 2.94
C ALA A 275 -6.34 7.54 4.05
N LEU A 276 -6.02 6.88 5.17
CA LEU A 276 -5.19 7.46 6.23
C LEU A 276 -3.78 7.83 5.72
N ARG A 277 -3.14 6.97 4.90
CA ARG A 277 -1.84 7.29 4.28
C ARG A 277 -1.91 8.55 3.41
N TYR A 278 -3.01 8.77 2.69
CA TYR A 278 -3.22 10.01 1.93
C TYR A 278 -3.28 11.23 2.84
N LEU A 279 -4.08 11.19 3.89
CA LEU A 279 -4.17 12.30 4.85
C LEU A 279 -2.84 12.61 5.54
N ASP A 280 -2.02 11.60 5.78
CA ASP A 280 -0.71 11.73 6.44
C ASP A 280 0.35 12.43 5.58
N VAL A 281 0.08 12.71 4.30
CA VAL A 281 0.88 13.64 3.48
C VAL A 281 0.84 15.06 4.07
N HIS A 282 -0.27 15.42 4.70
CA HIS A 282 -0.48 16.70 5.37
C HIS A 282 -0.68 16.47 6.88
N PRO A 283 0.39 16.20 7.64
CA PRO A 283 0.31 16.04 9.09
C PRO A 283 0.04 17.38 9.79
N VAL A 284 0.42 18.49 9.16
CA VAL A 284 0.14 19.86 9.57
C VAL A 284 -0.41 20.60 8.36
N LEU A 285 -1.60 21.19 8.49
CA LEU A 285 -2.22 21.95 7.42
C LEU A 285 -1.66 23.39 7.36
N PRO A 286 -1.68 24.04 6.19
CA PRO A 286 -1.35 25.46 6.07
C PRO A 286 -2.18 26.28 7.07
N SER A 287 -1.53 27.22 7.76
CA SER A 287 -2.17 27.98 8.84
C SER A 287 -3.37 28.78 8.32
N ARG A 288 -4.49 28.74 9.06
CA ARG A 288 -5.72 29.58 8.94
C ARG A 288 -6.84 29.10 8.02
N ASP A 289 -6.80 27.87 7.49
CA ASP A 289 -7.97 27.26 6.84
C ASP A 289 -8.72 26.34 7.81
N TYR A 290 -9.67 26.93 8.53
CA TYR A 290 -10.38 26.25 9.62
C TYR A 290 -11.43 25.25 9.14
N ASP A 291 -12.07 25.52 8.01
CA ASP A 291 -13.04 24.59 7.43
C ASP A 291 -12.33 23.32 6.93
N LEU A 292 -11.18 23.51 6.27
CA LEU A 292 -10.33 22.41 5.83
C LEU A 292 -9.83 21.58 7.01
N GLU A 293 -9.36 22.22 8.09
CA GLU A 293 -8.92 21.53 9.30
C GLU A 293 -10.04 20.67 9.91
N GLN A 294 -11.25 21.21 10.02
CA GLN A 294 -12.42 20.46 10.50
C GLN A 294 -12.74 19.27 9.61
N LYS A 295 -12.70 19.43 8.27
CA LYS A 295 -12.93 18.32 7.33
C LYS A 295 -11.88 17.22 7.45
N PHE A 296 -10.61 17.58 7.62
CA PHE A 296 -9.52 16.61 7.83
C PHE A 296 -9.71 15.83 9.14
N VAL A 297 -10.04 16.52 10.24
CA VAL A 297 -10.29 15.88 11.54
C VAL A 297 -11.50 14.96 11.48
N ALA A 298 -12.61 15.42 10.89
CA ALA A 298 -13.82 14.63 10.73
C ALA A 298 -13.58 13.36 9.89
N LEU A 299 -12.84 13.48 8.79
CA LEU A 299 -12.49 12.33 7.96
C LEU A 299 -11.55 11.35 8.68
N ARG A 300 -10.53 11.85 9.39
CA ARG A 300 -9.62 11.01 10.21
C ARG A 300 -10.39 10.25 11.29
N LEU A 301 -11.28 10.92 12.03
CA LEU A 301 -12.12 10.30 13.05
C LEU A 301 -12.92 9.15 12.44
N SER A 302 -13.62 9.40 11.32
CA SER A 302 -14.40 8.39 10.63
C SER A 302 -13.55 7.21 10.14
N LEU A 303 -12.36 7.48 9.60
CA LEU A 303 -11.44 6.44 9.13
C LEU A 303 -10.91 5.57 10.28
N PHE A 304 -10.50 6.18 11.39
CA PHE A 304 -10.02 5.45 12.56
C PHE A 304 -11.12 4.60 13.19
N LEU A 305 -12.32 5.15 13.31
CA LEU A 305 -13.50 4.44 13.79
C LEU A 305 -13.83 3.25 12.88
N ASN A 306 -13.93 3.46 11.57
CA ASN A 306 -14.23 2.39 10.60
C ASN A 306 -13.14 1.32 10.61
N SER A 307 -11.88 1.72 10.64
CA SER A 307 -10.71 0.83 10.73
C SER A 307 -10.73 -0.01 12.00
N ALA A 308 -11.02 0.58 13.16
CA ALA A 308 -11.12 -0.15 14.41
C ALA A 308 -12.26 -1.19 14.38
N LEU A 309 -13.44 -0.81 13.89
CA LEU A 309 -14.58 -1.73 13.76
C LEU A 309 -14.30 -2.86 12.77
N THR A 310 -13.66 -2.54 11.64
CA THR A 310 -13.34 -3.49 10.59
C THR A 310 -12.34 -4.52 11.07
N ALA A 311 -11.28 -4.09 11.76
CA ALA A 311 -10.31 -4.99 12.37
C ALA A 311 -10.95 -5.99 13.35
N LEU A 312 -11.94 -5.56 14.14
CA LEU A 312 -12.70 -6.45 15.04
C LEU A 312 -13.61 -7.47 14.30
N LYS A 313 -13.90 -7.24 13.01
CA LYS A 313 -14.74 -8.10 12.16
C LYS A 313 -13.95 -8.98 11.19
N THR A 314 -12.68 -8.67 10.93
CA THR A 314 -11.83 -9.38 9.96
C THR A 314 -11.70 -10.87 10.24
N SER A 315 -11.77 -11.30 11.50
CA SER A 315 -11.71 -12.72 11.85
C SER A 315 -12.53 -13.08 13.09
N ASN A 316 -12.98 -14.33 13.17
CA ASN A 316 -13.62 -14.89 14.36
C ASN A 316 -13.02 -16.28 14.66
N PRO A 317 -12.33 -16.49 15.79
CA PRO A 317 -12.00 -15.48 16.81
C PRO A 317 -11.09 -14.38 16.26
N ILE A 318 -11.11 -13.22 16.92
CA ILE A 318 -10.29 -12.06 16.55
C ILE A 318 -8.81 -12.41 16.74
N LYS A 319 -7.99 -12.26 15.69
CA LYS A 319 -6.54 -12.47 15.78
C LYS A 319 -5.91 -11.38 16.64
N ALA A 320 -4.81 -11.72 17.34
CA ALA A 320 -4.11 -10.76 18.18
C ALA A 320 -3.64 -9.51 17.40
N SER A 321 -3.21 -9.68 16.14
CA SER A 321 -2.83 -8.57 15.25
C SER A 321 -4.01 -7.63 14.97
N ASP A 322 -5.18 -8.19 14.69
CA ASP A 322 -6.37 -7.41 14.32
C ASP A 322 -6.96 -6.72 15.56
N ALA A 323 -6.90 -7.40 16.72
CA ALA A 323 -7.24 -6.80 18.01
C ALA A 323 -6.31 -5.63 18.36
N GLN A 324 -4.99 -5.78 18.17
CA GLN A 324 -4.03 -4.70 18.41
C GLN A 324 -4.29 -3.52 17.48
N LEU A 325 -4.54 -3.79 16.19
CA LEU A 325 -4.90 -2.74 15.24
C LEU A 325 -6.17 -2.00 15.68
N ALA A 326 -7.21 -2.71 16.14
CA ALA A 326 -8.41 -2.06 16.67
C ALA A 326 -8.13 -1.15 17.87
N ILE A 327 -7.27 -1.59 18.79
CA ILE A 327 -6.84 -0.80 19.96
C ILE A 327 -6.12 0.47 19.51
N ASP A 328 -5.16 0.34 18.59
CA ASP A 328 -4.33 1.45 18.11
C ASP A 328 -5.18 2.50 17.39
N GLN A 329 -6.08 2.07 16.50
CA GLN A 329 -6.93 2.98 15.73
C GLN A 329 -7.96 3.69 16.62
N ALA A 330 -8.59 2.96 17.56
CA ALA A 330 -9.50 3.57 18.52
C ALA A 330 -8.79 4.55 19.48
N THR A 331 -7.53 4.28 19.82
CA THR A 331 -6.72 5.20 20.63
C THR A 331 -6.35 6.46 19.84
N LYS A 332 -5.95 6.32 18.57
CA LYS A 332 -5.71 7.46 17.69
C LYS A 332 -6.96 8.32 17.51
N ALA A 333 -8.13 7.69 17.38
CA ALA A 333 -9.41 8.39 17.34
C ALA A 333 -9.66 9.20 18.61
N LEU A 334 -9.46 8.63 19.82
CA LEU A 334 -9.60 9.36 21.09
C LEU A 334 -8.61 10.53 21.20
N ASN A 335 -7.39 10.36 20.70
CA ASN A 335 -6.39 11.42 20.72
C ASN A 335 -6.73 12.60 19.78
N LEU A 336 -7.71 12.42 18.88
CA LEU A 336 -8.34 13.54 18.16
C LEU A 336 -9.29 14.36 19.06
N ASP A 337 -9.37 14.14 20.36
CA ASP A 337 -10.00 15.13 21.27
C ASP A 337 -8.98 16.19 21.74
N GLY A 338 -7.69 15.93 21.51
CA GLY A 338 -6.59 16.81 21.91
C GLY A 338 -6.22 16.68 23.39
N ASP A 339 -5.22 17.45 23.79
CA ASP A 339 -4.94 17.74 25.20
C ASP A 339 -5.61 19.08 25.51
N ALA A 340 -6.59 19.09 26.42
CA ALA A 340 -7.37 20.27 26.78
C ALA A 340 -6.49 21.48 27.15
N ASP A 341 -5.24 21.22 27.58
CA ASP A 341 -4.28 22.23 28.01
C ASP A 341 -3.25 22.63 26.94
N LYS A 342 -3.15 21.95 25.78
CA LYS A 342 -2.05 22.17 24.81
C LYS A 342 -2.44 22.39 23.35
N GLN A 343 -3.61 21.95 22.92
CA GLN A 343 -4.10 22.20 21.57
C GLN A 343 -5.59 22.43 21.65
N GLU A 344 -6.03 23.67 21.36
CA GLU A 344 -7.42 23.95 21.08
C GLU A 344 -7.82 23.18 19.81
N MET A 345 -8.28 21.94 19.98
CA MET A 345 -9.12 21.38 18.95
C MET A 345 -10.45 22.11 19.02
N ARG A 346 -10.82 22.75 17.92
CA ARG A 346 -11.94 23.70 17.89
C ARG A 346 -13.31 23.05 18.12
N THR A 347 -13.39 21.73 17.97
CA THR A 347 -14.59 20.95 18.25
C THR A 347 -14.20 19.65 18.94
N PRO A 348 -14.48 19.53 20.25
CA PRO A 348 -14.28 18.27 20.98
C PRO A 348 -15.09 17.14 20.35
N LEU A 349 -14.61 15.91 20.53
CA LEU A 349 -15.38 14.72 20.17
C LEU A 349 -16.69 14.67 20.96
N SER A 350 -17.75 14.25 20.29
CA SER A 350 -19.03 14.02 20.95
C SER A 350 -18.91 12.86 21.96
N ASP A 351 -19.77 12.86 22.99
CA ASP A 351 -19.84 11.74 23.94
C ASP A 351 -20.11 10.40 23.22
N ALA A 352 -20.89 10.44 22.13
CA ALA A 352 -21.14 9.27 21.29
C ALA A 352 -19.88 8.76 20.59
N ASP A 353 -19.06 9.66 20.00
CA ASP A 353 -17.82 9.27 19.34
C ASP A 353 -16.76 8.78 20.32
N LYS A 354 -16.65 9.43 21.49
CA LYS A 354 -15.79 8.97 22.59
C LYS A 354 -16.20 7.57 23.05
N ALA A 355 -17.50 7.34 23.25
CA ALA A 355 -18.02 6.03 23.64
C ALA A 355 -17.76 4.95 22.57
N LYS A 356 -17.88 5.28 21.27
CA LYS A 356 -17.50 4.35 20.17
C LYS A 356 -16.05 3.94 20.25
N CYS A 357 -15.15 4.92 20.42
CA CYS A 357 -13.72 4.64 20.49
C CYS A 357 -13.41 3.74 21.69
N LEU A 358 -13.91 4.09 22.88
CA LEU A 358 -13.72 3.32 24.10
C LEU A 358 -14.29 1.90 23.97
N TYR A 359 -15.50 1.75 23.43
CA TYR A 359 -16.13 0.46 23.21
C TYR A 359 -15.31 -0.43 22.28
N ARG A 360 -14.89 0.09 21.11
CA ARG A 360 -14.08 -0.66 20.13
C ARG A 360 -12.70 -1.02 20.70
N ARG A 361 -12.06 -0.09 21.44
CA ARG A 361 -10.78 -0.35 22.14
C ARG A 361 -10.93 -1.45 23.20
N ALA A 362 -12.02 -1.44 23.95
CA ALA A 362 -12.31 -2.46 24.95
C ALA A 362 -12.47 -3.86 24.34
N LEU A 363 -13.17 -3.96 23.20
CA LEU A 363 -13.32 -5.22 22.47
C LEU A 363 -11.96 -5.78 22.03
N GLY A 364 -11.07 -4.93 21.51
CA GLY A 364 -9.70 -5.32 21.17
C GLY A 364 -8.92 -5.79 22.39
N LYS A 365 -8.92 -5.02 23.49
CA LYS A 365 -8.26 -5.41 24.75
C LYS A 365 -8.78 -6.73 25.31
N ALA A 366 -10.10 -6.94 25.27
CA ALA A 366 -10.72 -8.18 25.70
C ALA A 366 -10.27 -9.38 24.84
N ALA A 367 -10.05 -9.19 23.53
CA ALA A 367 -9.56 -10.23 22.63
C ALA A 367 -8.11 -10.65 22.91
N ILE A 368 -7.25 -9.70 23.34
CA ILE A 368 -5.86 -9.99 23.75
C ILE A 368 -5.69 -10.28 25.25
N LYS A 369 -6.80 -10.52 25.97
CA LYS A 369 -6.82 -10.86 27.41
C LYS A 369 -6.33 -9.73 28.34
N GLU A 370 -6.43 -8.47 27.91
CA GLU A 370 -6.24 -7.29 28.75
C GLU A 370 -7.57 -6.89 29.44
N GLU A 371 -8.16 -7.81 30.19
CA GLU A 371 -9.54 -7.69 30.64
C GLU A 371 -9.75 -6.49 31.60
N ALA A 372 -8.76 -6.16 32.44
CA ALA A 372 -8.84 -5.00 33.33
C ALA A 372 -8.88 -3.68 32.56
N GLY A 373 -8.09 -3.56 31.49
CA GLY A 373 -8.11 -2.40 30.61
C GLY A 373 -9.40 -2.29 29.81
N ALA A 374 -9.97 -3.42 29.38
CA ALA A 374 -11.27 -3.46 28.72
C ALA A 374 -12.41 -3.02 29.64
N VAL A 375 -12.44 -3.46 30.90
CA VAL A 375 -13.44 -3.02 31.89
C VAL A 375 -13.36 -1.51 32.11
N LYS A 376 -12.15 -0.95 32.25
CA LYS A 376 -11.97 0.50 32.42
C LYS A 376 -12.59 1.29 31.25
N ASP A 377 -12.27 0.89 30.02
CA ASP A 377 -12.81 1.55 28.82
C ASP A 377 -14.34 1.42 28.74
N LEU A 378 -14.91 0.26 29.08
CA LEU A 378 -16.37 0.04 29.08
C LEU A 378 -17.10 0.83 30.15
N GLU A 379 -16.51 1.00 31.34
CA GLU A 379 -17.10 1.82 32.39
C GLU A 379 -17.12 3.30 32.01
N GLU A 380 -16.07 3.79 31.36
CA GLU A 380 -15.99 5.14 30.80
C GLU A 380 -16.99 5.33 29.66
N ALA A 381 -17.08 4.38 28.71
CA ALA A 381 -18.06 4.42 27.63
C ALA A 381 -19.50 4.46 28.15
N ARG A 382 -19.82 3.67 29.18
CA ARG A 382 -21.13 3.63 29.85
C ARG A 382 -21.46 4.96 30.55
N ALA A 383 -20.45 5.68 31.06
CA ALA A 383 -20.66 6.97 31.70
C ALA A 383 -21.06 8.04 30.68
N LEU A 384 -20.51 7.97 29.46
CA LEU A 384 -20.79 8.86 28.33
C LEU A 384 -22.14 8.56 27.68
N VAL A 385 -22.44 7.28 27.41
CA VAL A 385 -23.71 6.86 26.79
C VAL A 385 -24.42 5.85 27.69
N LYS A 386 -25.33 6.36 28.53
CA LYS A 386 -26.06 5.57 29.52
C LYS A 386 -27.13 4.69 28.84
N GLY A 387 -27.24 3.43 29.26
CA GLY A 387 -28.28 2.51 28.80
C GLY A 387 -28.02 1.83 27.45
N ASP A 388 -26.84 2.00 26.85
CA ASP A 388 -26.48 1.20 25.66
C ASP A 388 -26.31 -0.28 26.05
N LYS A 389 -27.20 -1.11 25.51
CA LYS A 389 -27.28 -2.54 25.83
C LYS A 389 -26.01 -3.32 25.50
N ALA A 390 -25.26 -2.91 24.48
CA ALA A 390 -24.07 -3.65 24.07
C ALA A 390 -22.85 -3.30 24.93
N ILE A 391 -22.73 -2.04 25.37
CA ILE A 391 -21.73 -1.66 26.37
C ILE A 391 -22.01 -2.43 27.67
N GLU A 392 -23.27 -2.45 28.13
CA GLU A 392 -23.66 -3.16 29.35
C GLU A 392 -23.40 -4.67 29.25
N ALA A 393 -23.82 -5.30 28.14
CA ALA A 393 -23.62 -6.73 27.93
C ALA A 393 -22.13 -7.11 27.89
N GLU A 394 -21.29 -6.33 27.19
CA GLU A 394 -19.86 -6.62 27.11
C GLU A 394 -19.14 -6.34 28.43
N LEU A 395 -19.57 -5.32 29.20
CA LEU A 395 -19.03 -5.02 30.53
C LEU A 395 -19.28 -6.17 31.50
N GLU A 396 -20.52 -6.67 31.57
CA GLU A 396 -20.88 -7.79 32.42
C GLU A 396 -20.14 -9.06 32.01
N LYS A 397 -20.10 -9.37 30.71
CA LYS A 397 -19.33 -10.50 30.16
C LYS A 397 -17.84 -10.42 30.53
N THR A 398 -17.22 -9.25 30.44
CA THR A 398 -15.80 -9.07 30.76
C THR A 398 -15.54 -9.16 32.26
N LYS A 399 -16.42 -8.60 33.11
CA LYS A 399 -16.35 -8.74 34.57
C LYS A 399 -16.47 -10.20 35.02
N LEU A 400 -17.41 -10.95 34.43
CA LEU A 400 -17.56 -12.39 34.71
C LEU A 400 -16.30 -13.18 34.33
N LYS A 401 -15.66 -12.87 33.19
CA LYS A 401 -14.37 -13.50 32.81
C LYS A 401 -13.27 -13.24 33.83
N ILE A 402 -13.12 -12.01 34.31
CA ILE A 402 -12.14 -11.67 35.36
C ILE A 402 -12.41 -12.45 36.64
N LYS A 403 -13.68 -12.51 37.07
CA LYS A 403 -14.08 -13.27 38.27
C LYS A 403 -13.75 -14.75 38.12
N ALA A 404 -14.12 -15.36 37.00
CA ALA A 404 -13.84 -16.77 36.72
C ALA A 404 -12.33 -17.08 36.70
N LYS A 405 -11.50 -16.18 36.12
CA LYS A 405 -10.04 -16.30 36.09
C LYS A 405 -9.44 -16.26 37.51
N LYS A 406 -9.86 -15.30 38.33
CA LYS A 406 -9.45 -15.20 39.75
C LYS A 406 -9.85 -16.45 40.55
N GLU A 407 -11.06 -16.97 40.34
CA GLU A 407 -11.52 -18.20 40.98
C GLU A 407 -10.70 -19.42 40.55
N ALA A 408 -10.37 -19.53 39.25
CA ALA A 408 -9.53 -20.60 38.73
C ALA A 408 -8.10 -20.53 39.28
N GLU A 409 -7.51 -19.34 39.37
CA GLU A 409 -6.20 -19.11 39.99
C GLU A 409 -6.21 -19.51 41.47
N ARG A 410 -7.21 -19.06 42.25
CA ARG A 410 -7.37 -19.46 43.65
C ARG A 410 -7.45 -20.98 43.82
N LYS A 411 -8.21 -21.67 42.96
CA LYS A 411 -8.31 -23.15 42.96
C LYS A 411 -6.98 -23.82 42.63
N LYS A 412 -6.19 -23.26 41.71
CA LYS A 412 -4.85 -23.79 41.39
C LYS A 412 -3.89 -23.62 42.57
N PHE A 413 -3.82 -22.42 43.15
CA PHE A 413 -2.97 -22.16 44.31
C PHE A 413 -3.38 -23.01 45.52
N GLY A 414 -4.68 -23.18 45.79
CA GLY A 414 -5.16 -24.03 46.87
C GLY A 414 -4.77 -25.51 46.74
N LYS A 415 -4.55 -26.01 45.52
CA LYS A 415 -4.06 -27.39 45.25
C LYS A 415 -2.54 -27.54 45.28
N LEU A 416 -1.79 -26.43 45.26
CA LEU A 416 -0.32 -26.43 45.35
C LEU A 416 0.19 -26.48 46.79
N PHE A 417 -0.69 -26.14 47.76
CA PHE A 417 -0.37 -26.08 49.19
C PHE A 417 -1.25 -27.03 50.05
N ALA A 418 -2.01 -27.90 49.39
CA ALA A 418 -2.73 -29.03 49.98
C ALA A 418 -2.08 -30.32 49.46
#